data_AF-A0A2E4H1B3-F1
#
_entry.id   AF-A0A2E4H1B3-F1
#
_cell.length_a   1.000
_cell.length_b   1.000
_cell.length_c   1.000
_cell.angle_alpha   90.00
_cell.angle_beta   90.00
_cell.angle_gamma   90.00
#
_symmetry.space_group_name_H-M   'P 1'
#
loop_
_entity.id
_entity.type
_entity.pdbx_description
1 polymer ?
#
loop_
_entity_poly.entity_id
_entity_poly.type
_entity_poly.pdbx_seq_one_letter_code
_entity_poly.pdbx_strand_id
1 'polypeptide(L)'
;MSFGSREVEPKRYREDIGRYYEDFDIGAIYEHRPGRTINEADNSWFTLLTMNTHPLHFDTEYASHSEFGKPLVNSCLTLSMVAGMSVSDTSQKAIANLGWTDIKMPHPVFVGDTLYAESEVLDKRESSSRPTQGIVSVRTLGKNQDGIVIMSYDRSFLVPKRGYGVEDKIQNTAE
;
A
#
# COMPACT_ATOMS: atom_id res chain seq x y z
N MET A 1 1.77 13.86 -10.75
CA MET A 1 0.94 13.81 -9.52
C MET A 1 0.12 12.53 -9.57
N SER A 2 -0.12 11.86 -8.43
CA SER A 2 -0.87 10.60 -8.35
C SER A 2 -2.39 10.78 -8.35
N PHE A 3 -2.88 11.90 -7.86
CA PHE A 3 -4.29 12.27 -7.94
C PHE A 3 -4.42 13.41 -8.93
N GLY A 4 -5.07 13.12 -10.05
CA GLY A 4 -5.40 14.11 -11.06
C GLY A 4 -6.79 13.88 -11.60
N SER A 5 -7.25 14.84 -12.40
CA SER A 5 -8.37 14.65 -13.29
C SER A 5 -7.93 15.05 -14.69
N ARG A 6 -8.51 14.38 -15.68
CA ARG A 6 -8.30 14.70 -17.09
C ARG A 6 -9.62 14.94 -17.77
N GLU A 7 -9.64 15.92 -18.65
CA GLU A 7 -10.80 16.23 -19.47
C GLU A 7 -10.95 15.16 -20.56
N VAL A 8 -12.13 14.54 -20.65
CA VAL A 8 -12.44 13.50 -21.65
C VAL A 8 -13.45 13.98 -22.70
N GLU A 9 -14.28 14.97 -22.34
CA GLU A 9 -15.16 15.75 -23.24
C GLU A 9 -15.25 17.18 -22.67
N PRO A 10 -15.75 18.18 -23.42
CA PRO A 10 -15.87 19.54 -22.91
C PRO A 10 -16.60 19.61 -21.56
N LYS A 11 -15.91 20.07 -20.52
CA LYS A 11 -16.40 20.15 -19.13
C LYS A 11 -16.78 18.78 -18.51
N ARG A 12 -16.30 17.67 -19.06
CA ARG A 12 -16.41 16.32 -18.47
C ARG A 12 -15.03 15.82 -18.09
N TYR A 13 -14.84 15.58 -16.80
CA TYR A 13 -13.57 15.11 -16.25
C TYR A 13 -13.70 13.67 -15.76
N ARG A 14 -12.60 12.92 -15.87
CA ARG A 14 -12.44 11.60 -15.27
C ARG A 14 -11.27 11.65 -14.31
N GLU A 15 -11.38 10.96 -13.18
CA GLU A 15 -10.26 10.73 -12.28
C GLU A 15 -9.13 10.01 -13.02
N ASP A 16 -7.90 10.44 -12.78
CA ASP A 16 -6.68 9.84 -13.29
C ASP A 16 -5.77 9.58 -12.08
N ILE A 17 -5.86 8.36 -11.56
CA ILE A 17 -5.22 7.96 -10.32
C ILE A 17 -4.01 7.08 -10.63
N GLY A 18 -2.88 7.37 -9.99
CA GLY A 18 -1.66 6.61 -10.12
C GLY A 18 -0.68 7.15 -11.15
N ARG A 19 0.50 6.53 -11.14
CA ARG A 19 1.69 6.97 -11.84
C ARG A 19 2.06 5.99 -12.95
N TYR A 20 2.56 6.53 -14.06
CA TYR A 20 3.26 5.73 -15.05
C TYR A 20 4.73 5.60 -14.66
N TYR A 21 5.45 4.71 -15.35
CA TYR A 21 6.87 4.51 -15.10
C TYR A 21 7.62 5.84 -15.07
N GLU A 22 7.40 6.73 -16.02
CA GLU A 22 8.08 8.03 -16.16
C GLU A 22 7.87 8.98 -14.96
N ASP A 23 6.78 8.84 -14.20
CA ASP A 23 6.41 9.72 -13.09
C ASP A 23 7.14 9.44 -11.76
N PHE A 24 7.96 8.38 -11.72
CA PHE A 24 8.76 8.00 -10.57
C PHE A 24 10.18 8.56 -10.66
N ASP A 25 10.59 9.26 -9.61
CA ASP A 25 11.95 9.78 -9.43
C ASP A 25 12.60 9.10 -8.23
N ILE A 26 13.84 8.62 -8.39
CA ILE A 26 14.61 7.99 -7.29
C ILE A 26 14.82 9.03 -6.18
N GLY A 27 14.57 8.63 -4.92
CA GLY A 27 14.62 9.48 -3.74
C GLY A 27 13.32 10.27 -3.48
N ALA A 28 12.33 10.22 -4.36
CA ALA A 28 11.03 10.83 -4.09
C ALA A 28 10.31 10.08 -2.95
N ILE A 29 9.72 10.84 -2.02
CA ILE A 29 8.90 10.32 -0.94
C ILE A 29 7.44 10.69 -1.20
N TYR A 30 6.56 9.70 -1.17
CA TYR A 30 5.12 9.87 -1.30
C TYR A 30 4.45 9.61 0.03
N GLU A 31 3.84 10.65 0.63
CA GLU A 31 3.00 10.50 1.81
C GLU A 31 1.61 9.99 1.40
N HIS A 32 1.16 8.91 2.05
CA HIS A 32 -0.11 8.28 1.76
C HIS A 32 -1.17 8.75 2.74
N ARG A 33 -2.20 9.41 2.20
CA ARG A 33 -3.30 10.01 2.96
C ARG A 33 -4.65 9.53 2.43
N PRO A 34 -5.70 9.49 3.26
CA PRO A 34 -5.72 9.83 4.70
C PRO A 34 -5.09 8.74 5.59
N GLY A 35 -4.88 9.05 6.86
CA GLY A 35 -4.57 8.02 7.86
C GLY A 35 -5.78 7.11 8.11
N ARG A 36 -5.53 5.92 8.67
CA ARG A 36 -6.58 4.93 8.94
C ARG A 36 -6.44 4.35 10.35
N THR A 37 -7.41 4.67 11.22
CA THR A 37 -7.55 4.05 12.54
C THR A 37 -7.89 2.58 12.40
N ILE A 38 -7.30 1.70 13.22
CA ILE A 38 -7.67 0.29 13.28
C ILE A 38 -8.80 0.10 14.28
N ASN A 39 -9.87 -0.55 13.85
CA ASN A 39 -10.99 -0.88 14.70
C ASN A 39 -10.96 -2.39 15.04
N GLU A 40 -11.66 -2.79 16.10
CA GLU A 40 -11.76 -4.20 16.50
C GLU A 40 -12.32 -5.09 15.38
N ALA A 41 -13.31 -4.57 14.64
CA ALA A 41 -13.88 -5.27 13.49
C ALA A 41 -12.83 -5.59 12.42
N ASP A 42 -11.91 -4.66 12.14
CA ASP A 42 -10.84 -4.87 11.15
C ASP A 42 -9.97 -6.06 11.56
N ASN A 43 -9.53 -6.09 12.82
CA ASN A 43 -8.66 -7.15 13.35
C ASN A 43 -9.34 -8.51 13.38
N SER A 44 -10.58 -8.56 13.89
CA SER A 44 -11.35 -9.80 13.99
C SER A 44 -11.69 -10.36 12.62
N TRP A 45 -12.18 -9.52 11.69
CA TRP A 45 -12.53 -9.98 10.35
C TRP A 45 -11.32 -10.49 9.59
N PHE A 46 -10.23 -9.72 9.57
CA PHE A 46 -9.03 -10.14 8.84
C PHE A 46 -8.47 -11.43 9.41
N THR A 47 -8.32 -11.51 10.73
CA THR A 47 -7.74 -12.68 11.41
C THR A 47 -8.50 -13.96 11.11
N LEU A 48 -9.84 -13.92 11.18
CA LEU A 48 -10.70 -15.06 10.87
C LEU A 48 -10.72 -15.38 9.37
N LEU A 49 -10.79 -14.34 8.51
CA LEU A 49 -10.78 -14.50 7.06
C LEU A 49 -9.50 -15.19 6.58
N THR A 50 -8.35 -14.86 7.18
CA THR A 50 -7.06 -15.45 6.83
C THR A 50 -6.73 -16.73 7.62
N MET A 51 -7.70 -17.28 8.36
CA MET A 51 -7.54 -18.49 9.18
C MET A 51 -6.38 -18.41 10.20
N ASN A 52 -6.04 -17.22 10.68
CA ASN A 52 -5.09 -17.08 11.78
C ASN A 52 -5.86 -17.35 13.09
N THR A 53 -5.75 -18.56 13.62
CA THR A 53 -6.48 -19.00 14.81
C THR A 53 -5.78 -18.67 16.13
N HIS A 54 -4.74 -17.82 16.12
CA HIS A 54 -4.01 -17.48 17.33
C HIS A 54 -4.85 -16.56 18.26
N PRO A 55 -5.19 -16.98 19.49
CA PRO A 55 -6.15 -16.29 20.35
C PRO A 55 -5.70 -14.88 20.78
N LEU A 56 -4.39 -14.61 20.79
CA LEU A 56 -3.83 -13.28 21.07
C LEU A 56 -4.47 -12.14 20.25
N HIS A 57 -5.08 -12.43 19.10
CA HIS A 57 -5.68 -11.41 18.23
C HIS A 57 -7.18 -11.18 18.49
N PHE A 58 -7.89 -12.05 19.20
CA PHE A 58 -9.36 -11.97 19.33
C PHE A 58 -9.94 -12.47 20.67
N ASP A 59 -9.15 -13.10 21.52
CA ASP A 59 -9.55 -13.52 22.87
C ASP A 59 -8.97 -12.55 23.89
N THR A 60 -9.83 -11.69 24.44
CA THR A 60 -9.43 -10.65 25.40
C THR A 60 -8.96 -11.25 26.72
N GLU A 61 -9.58 -12.34 27.19
CA GLU A 61 -9.17 -12.99 28.44
C GLU A 61 -7.78 -13.60 28.24
N TYR A 62 -7.57 -14.38 27.17
CA TYR A 62 -6.26 -14.92 26.84
C TYR A 62 -5.19 -13.83 26.74
N ALA A 63 -5.49 -12.73 26.05
CA ALA A 63 -4.54 -11.65 25.85
C ALA A 63 -4.21 -10.88 27.14
N SER A 64 -5.11 -10.83 28.13
CA SER A 64 -4.83 -10.20 29.43
C SER A 64 -3.73 -10.88 30.23
N HIS A 65 -3.46 -12.17 29.96
CA HIS A 65 -2.36 -12.94 30.57
C HIS A 65 -1.07 -12.89 29.72
N SER A 66 -1.09 -12.23 28.56
CA SER A 66 0.10 -12.01 27.72
C SER A 66 0.89 -10.78 28.19
N GLU A 67 2.13 -10.62 27.70
CA GLU A 67 2.95 -9.43 27.97
C GLU A 67 2.30 -8.11 27.47
N PHE A 68 1.36 -8.20 26.53
CA PHE A 68 0.66 -7.05 25.97
C PHE A 68 -0.58 -6.64 26.76
N GLY A 69 -1.12 -7.52 27.61
CA GLY A 69 -2.29 -7.28 28.47
C GLY A 69 -3.62 -7.03 27.73
N LYS A 70 -3.64 -7.05 26.40
CA LYS A 70 -4.82 -6.86 25.55
C LYS A 70 -4.57 -7.42 24.14
N PRO A 71 -5.62 -7.65 23.33
CA PRO A 71 -5.45 -8.23 22.01
C PRO A 71 -4.51 -7.42 21.11
N LEU A 72 -3.57 -8.12 20.49
CA LEU A 72 -2.62 -7.56 19.54
C LEU A 72 -3.24 -7.55 18.13
N VAL A 73 -3.04 -6.48 17.36
CA VAL A 73 -3.46 -6.49 15.95
C VAL A 73 -2.62 -7.48 15.16
N ASN A 74 -3.28 -8.27 14.31
CA ASN A 74 -2.65 -9.23 13.43
C ASN A 74 -1.65 -8.51 12.50
N SER A 75 -0.39 -8.94 12.54
CA SER A 75 0.71 -8.36 11.77
C SER A 75 0.45 -8.33 10.27
N CYS A 76 -0.22 -9.35 9.73
CA CYS A 76 -0.57 -9.40 8.32
C CYS A 76 -1.66 -8.38 7.95
N LEU A 77 -2.58 -8.06 8.87
CA LEU A 77 -3.54 -6.96 8.67
C LEU A 77 -2.78 -5.63 8.57
N THR A 78 -1.85 -5.37 9.48
CA THR A 78 -1.01 -4.17 9.44
C THR A 78 -0.27 -4.04 8.10
N LEU A 79 0.31 -5.14 7.61
CA LEU A 79 0.98 -5.17 6.31
C LEU A 79 0.01 -4.86 5.17
N SER A 80 -1.16 -5.51 5.14
CA SER A 80 -2.17 -5.30 4.12
C SER A 80 -2.71 -3.86 4.13
N MET A 81 -2.91 -3.26 5.30
CA MET A 81 -3.38 -1.88 5.41
C MET A 81 -2.34 -0.88 4.92
N VAL A 82 -1.09 -0.97 5.40
CA VAL A 82 0.00 -0.08 4.96
C VAL A 82 0.24 -0.24 3.45
N ALA A 83 0.22 -1.48 2.94
CA ALA A 83 0.31 -1.72 1.50
C ALA A 83 -0.87 -1.12 0.73
N GLY A 84 -2.10 -1.27 1.23
CA GLY A 84 -3.31 -0.70 0.65
C GLY A 84 -3.27 0.84 0.59
N MET A 85 -2.81 1.48 1.65
CA MET A 85 -2.64 2.94 1.70
C MET A 85 -1.70 3.46 0.60
N SER A 86 -0.66 2.71 0.26
CA SER A 86 0.32 3.11 -0.77
C SER A 86 -0.18 3.00 -2.21
N VAL A 87 -1.31 2.32 -2.46
CA VAL A 87 -1.70 1.87 -3.81
C VAL A 87 -1.90 3.06 -4.75
N SER A 88 -2.67 4.06 -4.35
CA SER A 88 -3.02 5.21 -5.21
C SER A 88 -1.79 5.93 -5.77
N ASP A 89 -0.71 6.02 -5.00
CA ASP A 89 0.51 6.72 -5.38
C ASP A 89 1.56 5.84 -6.06
N THR A 90 1.55 4.53 -5.79
CA THR A 90 2.62 3.64 -6.24
C THR A 90 2.15 2.63 -7.27
N SER A 91 1.07 1.90 -7.00
CA SER A 91 0.73 0.68 -7.74
C SER A 91 -0.66 0.67 -8.37
N GLN A 92 -1.41 1.77 -8.33
CA GLN A 92 -2.74 1.87 -8.94
C GLN A 92 -2.75 1.46 -10.42
N LYS A 93 -1.70 1.85 -11.16
CA LYS A 93 -1.49 1.48 -12.57
C LYS A 93 -0.55 0.29 -12.75
N ALA A 94 -0.06 -0.31 -11.66
CA ALA A 94 0.89 -1.41 -11.76
C ALA A 94 0.24 -2.64 -12.41
N ILE A 95 1.03 -3.33 -13.22
CA ILE A 95 0.64 -4.55 -13.93
C ILE A 95 0.77 -5.75 -12.99
N ALA A 96 1.80 -5.75 -12.15
CA ALA A 96 2.06 -6.82 -11.20
C ALA A 96 2.89 -6.31 -10.02
N ASN A 97 2.56 -6.79 -8.83
CA ASN A 97 3.49 -6.75 -7.71
C ASN A 97 4.46 -7.93 -7.84
N LEU A 98 5.77 -7.64 -7.86
CA LEU A 98 6.79 -8.67 -8.13
C LEU A 98 7.30 -9.33 -6.85
N GLY A 99 7.24 -8.62 -5.72
CA GLY A 99 7.63 -9.18 -4.43
C GLY A 99 7.78 -8.14 -3.34
N TRP A 100 7.90 -8.64 -2.11
CA TRP A 100 8.24 -7.89 -0.92
C TRP A 100 9.51 -8.48 -0.30
N THR A 101 10.37 -7.62 0.23
CA THR A 101 11.53 -7.99 1.03
C THR A 101 11.59 -7.14 2.29
N ASP A 102 12.43 -7.55 3.25
CA ASP A 102 12.78 -6.72 4.41
C ASP A 102 11.59 -6.24 5.26
N ILE A 103 10.53 -7.06 5.35
CA ILE A 103 9.38 -6.77 6.21
C ILE A 103 9.85 -6.81 7.68
N LYS A 104 9.73 -5.67 8.36
CA LYS A 104 10.07 -5.51 9.79
C LYS A 104 8.88 -4.89 10.51
N MET A 105 8.61 -5.35 11.73
CA MET A 105 7.51 -4.89 12.58
C MET A 105 8.01 -4.60 14.00
N PRO A 106 8.74 -3.48 14.20
CA PRO A 106 9.47 -3.23 15.43
C PRO A 106 8.58 -2.87 16.63
N HIS A 107 7.32 -2.45 16.41
CA HIS A 107 6.41 -2.06 17.49
C HIS A 107 5.04 -2.72 17.30
N PRO A 108 4.40 -3.17 18.40
CA PRO A 108 3.06 -3.73 18.35
C PRO A 108 2.04 -2.68 17.92
N VAL A 109 0.96 -3.14 17.30
CA VAL A 109 -0.18 -2.30 16.90
C VAL A 109 -1.41 -2.78 17.66
N PHE A 110 -2.22 -1.84 18.12
CA PHE A 110 -3.44 -2.11 18.87
C PHE A 110 -4.65 -1.46 18.22
N VAL A 111 -5.84 -2.00 18.55
CA VAL A 111 -7.10 -1.33 18.21
C VAL A 111 -7.09 0.08 18.80
N GLY A 112 -7.48 1.06 17.98
CA GLY A 112 -7.43 2.49 18.30
C GLY A 112 -6.21 3.21 17.73
N ASP A 113 -5.14 2.51 17.36
CA ASP A 113 -4.00 3.14 16.67
C ASP A 113 -4.42 3.65 15.29
N THR A 114 -3.89 4.81 14.90
CA THR A 114 -4.10 5.40 13.57
C THR A 114 -2.84 5.27 12.74
N LEU A 115 -2.95 4.52 11.64
CA LEU A 115 -1.84 4.29 10.73
C LEU A 115 -1.69 5.43 9.72
N TYR A 116 -0.44 5.77 9.46
CA TYR A 116 0.03 6.61 8.36
C TYR A 116 1.10 5.83 7.60
N ALA A 117 1.25 6.12 6.29
CA ALA A 117 2.27 5.46 5.49
C ALA A 117 2.97 6.46 4.56
N GLU A 118 4.22 6.17 4.23
CA GLU A 118 4.97 6.89 3.19
C GLU A 118 5.85 5.90 2.42
N SER A 119 6.07 6.15 1.12
CA SER A 119 6.95 5.33 0.28
C SER A 119 8.05 6.17 -0.35
N GLU A 120 9.31 5.76 -0.15
CA GLU A 120 10.48 6.30 -0.83
C GLU A 120 10.83 5.44 -2.05
N VAL A 121 11.04 6.06 -3.21
CA VAL A 121 11.53 5.36 -4.41
C VAL A 121 13.01 5.06 -4.26
N LEU A 122 13.36 3.79 -4.16
CA LEU A 122 14.74 3.33 -4.00
C LEU A 122 15.46 3.14 -5.34
N ASP A 123 14.75 2.54 -6.30
CA ASP A 123 15.32 2.21 -7.61
C ASP A 123 14.23 2.18 -8.68
N LYS A 124 14.66 2.35 -9.93
CA LYS A 124 13.80 2.33 -11.11
C LYS A 124 14.60 1.93 -12.33
N ARG A 125 14.10 0.93 -13.07
CA ARG A 125 14.73 0.44 -14.31
C ARG A 125 13.71 -0.02 -15.34
N GLU A 126 14.05 0.10 -16.61
CA GLU A 126 13.20 -0.45 -17.68
C GLU A 126 13.24 -1.99 -17.67
N SER A 127 12.15 -2.61 -18.15
CA SER A 127 12.12 -4.06 -18.32
C SER A 127 12.80 -4.45 -19.62
N SER A 128 13.79 -5.35 -19.54
CA SER A 128 14.48 -5.89 -20.70
C SER A 128 13.60 -6.81 -21.57
N SER A 129 12.60 -7.46 -20.96
CA SER A 129 11.72 -8.40 -21.64
C SER A 129 10.34 -7.81 -22.00
N ARG A 130 10.00 -6.63 -21.47
CA ARG A 130 8.71 -5.96 -21.68
C ARG A 130 8.93 -4.47 -22.00
N PRO A 131 9.17 -4.10 -23.27
CA PRO A 131 9.62 -2.75 -23.65
C PRO A 131 8.70 -1.59 -23.26
N THR A 132 7.42 -1.88 -23.03
CA THR A 132 6.38 -0.91 -22.65
C THR A 132 6.22 -0.76 -21.14
N GLN A 133 7.14 -1.33 -20.35
CA GLN A 133 7.01 -1.45 -18.89
C GLN A 133 8.37 -1.23 -18.22
N GLY A 134 8.33 -0.84 -16.96
CA GLY A 134 9.51 -0.74 -16.10
C GLY A 134 9.21 -1.23 -14.69
N ILE A 135 10.26 -1.46 -13.92
CA ILE A 135 10.20 -1.91 -12.54
C ILE A 135 10.59 -0.75 -11.65
N VAL A 136 9.79 -0.52 -10.61
CA VAL A 136 10.03 0.46 -9.57
C VAL A 136 10.12 -0.28 -8.24
N SER A 137 11.14 0.05 -7.45
CA SER A 137 11.35 -0.48 -6.10
C SER A 137 11.19 0.66 -5.10
N VAL A 138 10.40 0.43 -4.05
CA VAL A 138 10.12 1.42 -3.01
C VAL A 138 10.34 0.84 -1.63
N ARG A 139 10.77 1.67 -0.67
CA ARG A 139 10.68 1.39 0.75
C ARG A 139 9.43 2.05 1.29
N THR A 140 8.58 1.29 1.97
CA THR A 140 7.40 1.85 2.64
C THR A 140 7.58 1.78 4.15
N LEU A 141 7.29 2.89 4.82
CA LEU A 141 7.20 2.97 6.26
C LEU A 141 5.73 3.10 6.67
N GLY A 142 5.32 2.31 7.65
CA GLY A 142 4.08 2.51 8.40
C GLY A 142 4.39 3.13 9.76
N LYS A 143 3.66 4.18 10.13
CA LYS A 143 3.78 4.89 11.41
C LYS A 143 2.43 4.97 12.10
N ASN A 144 2.41 5.02 13.44
CA ASN A 144 1.18 5.31 14.19
C ASN A 144 0.96 6.83 14.37
N GLN A 145 -0.06 7.21 15.14
CA GLN A 145 -0.40 8.61 15.45
C GLN A 145 0.71 9.40 16.15
N ASP A 146 1.61 8.72 16.87
CA ASP A 146 2.71 9.32 17.61
C ASP A 146 4.00 9.39 16.77
N GLY A 147 3.92 9.01 15.48
CA GLY A 147 5.07 8.96 14.58
C GLY A 147 5.99 7.75 14.79
N ILE A 148 5.62 6.81 15.66
CA ILE A 148 6.39 5.59 15.91
C ILE A 148 6.29 4.68 14.69
N VAL A 149 7.43 4.23 14.17
CA VAL A 149 7.48 3.27 13.06
C VAL A 149 6.98 1.92 13.55
N ILE A 150 5.82 1.48 13.05
CA ILE A 150 5.22 0.18 13.37
C ILE A 150 5.59 -0.89 12.34
N MET A 151 5.96 -0.47 11.12
CA MET A 151 6.34 -1.38 10.05
C MET A 151 7.27 -0.72 9.04
N SER A 152 8.15 -1.51 8.43
CA SER A 152 8.83 -1.15 7.19
C SER A 152 8.88 -2.35 6.25
N TYR A 153 8.83 -2.13 4.94
CA TYR A 153 9.14 -3.15 3.94
C TYR A 153 9.66 -2.53 2.65
N ASP A 154 10.38 -3.32 1.86
CA ASP A 154 10.74 -2.98 0.49
C ASP A 154 9.85 -3.76 -0.47
N ARG A 155 9.41 -3.11 -1.55
CA ARG A 155 8.48 -3.69 -2.53
C ARG A 155 8.87 -3.30 -3.94
N SER A 156 8.84 -4.26 -4.85
CA SER A 156 9.07 -4.02 -6.28
C SER A 156 7.83 -4.36 -7.08
N PHE A 157 7.48 -3.49 -8.03
CA PHE A 157 6.29 -3.67 -8.87
C PHE A 157 6.57 -3.21 -10.31
N LEU A 158 5.84 -3.83 -11.24
CA LEU A 158 5.93 -3.60 -12.67
C LEU A 158 4.90 -2.54 -13.08
N VAL A 159 5.35 -1.45 -13.68
CA VAL A 159 4.53 -0.28 -14.04
C VAL A 159 4.55 -0.09 -15.55
N PRO A 160 3.42 0.23 -16.19
CA PRO A 160 3.40 0.60 -17.61
C PRO A 160 4.11 1.93 -17.84
N LYS A 161 4.77 2.05 -18.98
CA LYS A 161 5.12 3.34 -19.56
C LYS A 161 3.84 4.08 -19.98
N ARG A 162 3.88 5.41 -20.01
CA ARG A 162 2.74 6.23 -20.44
C ARG A 162 2.23 5.83 -21.83
N GLY A 163 0.91 5.71 -21.97
CA GLY A 163 0.25 5.26 -23.21
C GLY A 163 0.14 3.74 -23.35
N TYR A 164 0.69 2.97 -22.41
CA TYR A 164 0.63 1.50 -22.40
C TYR A 164 -0.10 0.92 -21.19
N GLY A 165 -0.70 1.77 -20.35
CA GLY A 165 -1.52 1.36 -19.22
C GLY A 165 -2.82 0.69 -19.65
N VAL A 166 -3.48 0.00 -18.71
CA VAL A 166 -4.78 -0.65 -18.98
C VAL A 166 -5.85 0.39 -19.34
N GLU A 167 -5.88 1.51 -18.62
CA GLU A 167 -6.83 2.60 -18.88
C GLU A 167 -6.63 3.28 -20.24
N ASP A 168 -5.38 3.38 -20.72
CA ASP A 168 -5.06 3.92 -22.04
C ASP A 168 -5.68 3.07 -23.16
N LYS A 169 -5.67 1.74 -22.96
CA LYS A 169 -6.22 0.79 -23.95
C LYS A 169 -7.73 0.83 -24.03
N ILE A 170 -8.42 0.96 -22.88
CA ILE A 170 -9.89 1.00 -22.82
C ILE A 170 -10.43 2.17 -23.65
N GLN A 171 -9.71 3.29 -23.69
CA GLN A 171 -10.14 4.48 -24.42
C GLN A 171 -9.96 4.37 -25.94
N ASN A 172 -8.88 3.74 -26.39
CA ASN A 172 -8.64 3.55 -27.82
C ASN A 172 -9.65 2.60 -28.50
N THR A 173 -10.45 1.87 -27.73
CA THR A 173 -11.55 1.02 -28.23
C THR A 173 -12.93 1.69 -28.22
N ALA A 174 -13.02 2.93 -27.72
CA ALA A 174 -14.27 3.70 -27.67
C ALA A 174 -14.43 4.70 -28.83
N GLU A 175 -13.47 4.70 -29.78
CA GLU A 175 -13.53 5.36 -31.09
C GLU A 175 -13.84 4.34 -32.19
#